data_AF-C1MGR9-F1
#
_entry.id   AF-C1MGR9-F1
#
_cell.length_a   1.000
_cell.length_b   1.000
_cell.length_c   1.000
_cell.angle_alpha   90.00
_cell.angle_beta   90.00
_cell.angle_gamma   90.00
#
_symmetry.space_group_name_H-M   'P 1'
#
loop_
_entity.id
_entity.type
_entity.pdbx_description
1 polymer ?
#
loop_
_entity_poly.entity_id
_entity_poly.type
_entity_poly.pdbx_seq_one_letter_code
_entity_poly.pdbx_strand_id
1 'polypeptide(L)'
;MNALGARTPGGVTFDFSVKTHWQPVESQRAQLYASRYGKGEVFMDALGGMHFERAKSASERGTLLDACEAVGMDRDAMDAWLDGDELGDEVWASYGDAIRELGIHSIPLFIFSLEKDGGPLRQRVGKSFTHNGSGSAAAFEALFEEAYEASGLER
;
A
#
# COMPACT_ATOMS: atom_id res chain seq x y z
N MET A 1 -8.65 13.52 -16.71
CA MET A 1 -7.60 12.51 -16.48
C MET A 1 -8.34 11.31 -15.90
N ASN A 2 -8.60 10.28 -16.71
CA ASN A 2 -9.41 9.14 -16.26
C ASN A 2 -8.48 8.12 -15.63
N ALA A 3 -8.47 8.06 -14.30
CA ALA A 3 -7.80 7.00 -13.57
C ALA A 3 -8.38 5.63 -14.02
N LEU A 4 -7.52 4.61 -14.08
CA LEU A 4 -7.84 3.25 -14.57
C LEU A 4 -9.09 2.62 -13.92
N GLY A 5 -9.50 3.09 -12.74
CA GLY A 5 -10.68 2.61 -12.03
C GLY A 5 -12.02 2.82 -12.75
N ALA A 6 -12.16 3.79 -13.66
CA ALA A 6 -13.48 4.12 -14.24
C ALA A 6 -13.96 3.18 -15.38
N ARG A 7 -13.11 2.25 -15.87
CA ARG A 7 -13.40 1.44 -17.07
C ARG A 7 -13.73 -0.03 -16.81
N THR A 8 -13.71 -0.47 -15.56
CA THR A 8 -14.08 -1.84 -15.15
C THR A 8 -15.52 -1.87 -14.63
N PRO A 9 -16.31 -2.94 -14.88
CA PRO A 9 -17.54 -3.19 -14.12
C PRO A 9 -17.18 -3.29 -12.63
N GLY A 10 -17.81 -2.47 -11.76
CA GLY A 10 -17.40 -2.31 -10.36
C GLY A 10 -16.28 -1.29 -10.13
N GLY A 11 -16.05 -0.40 -11.10
CA GLY A 11 -14.99 0.60 -11.07
C GLY A 11 -15.12 1.66 -9.97
N VAL A 12 -13.97 2.21 -9.56
CA VAL A 12 -13.87 3.30 -8.56
C VAL A 12 -14.34 4.61 -9.20
N THR A 13 -15.36 5.24 -8.62
CA THR A 13 -15.80 6.58 -9.03
C THR A 13 -15.06 7.62 -8.21
N PHE A 14 -14.06 8.27 -8.81
CA PHE A 14 -13.21 9.22 -8.11
C PHE A 14 -13.90 10.55 -7.83
N ASP A 15 -13.92 10.95 -6.57
CA ASP A 15 -14.20 12.31 -6.12
C ASP A 15 -12.89 13.08 -5.87
N PHE A 16 -12.51 13.90 -6.85
CA PHE A 16 -11.28 14.70 -6.81
C PHE A 16 -11.38 15.95 -5.92
N SER A 17 -12.53 16.20 -5.26
CA SER A 17 -12.66 17.30 -4.30
C SER A 17 -11.97 17.02 -2.95
N VAL A 18 -11.49 15.78 -2.75
CA VAL A 18 -10.80 15.36 -1.53
C VAL A 18 -9.53 16.18 -1.25
N LYS A 19 -9.36 16.57 0.01
CA LYS A 19 -8.10 17.15 0.49
C LYS A 19 -6.99 16.09 0.47
N THR A 20 -5.89 16.37 -0.22
CA THR A 20 -4.73 15.49 -0.31
C THR A 20 -3.55 16.07 0.48
N HIS A 21 -2.73 15.18 1.04
CA HIS A 21 -1.46 15.51 1.65
C HIS A 21 -0.35 14.82 0.87
N TRP A 22 0.80 15.47 0.73
CA TRP A 22 1.95 14.92 0.00
C TRP A 22 2.46 13.61 0.61
N GLN A 23 2.49 13.54 1.95
CA GLN A 23 2.86 12.36 2.72
C GLN A 23 1.78 12.10 3.78
N PRO A 24 0.86 11.17 3.55
CA PRO A 24 -0.16 10.82 4.52
C PRO A 24 0.42 9.89 5.61
N VAL A 25 1.38 10.40 6.40
CA VAL A 25 2.11 9.62 7.42
C VAL A 25 1.18 8.88 8.36
N GLU A 26 0.13 9.54 8.84
CA GLU A 26 -0.85 8.94 9.77
C GLU A 26 -1.62 7.77 9.16
N SER A 27 -1.90 7.77 7.85
CA SER A 27 -2.58 6.62 7.23
C SER A 27 -1.67 5.40 7.15
N GLN A 28 -0.38 5.61 6.86
CA GLN A 28 0.62 4.54 6.84
C GLN A 28 0.84 3.99 8.25
N ARG A 29 0.94 4.87 9.26
CA ARG A 29 1.02 4.48 10.67
C ARG A 29 -0.19 3.63 11.07
N ALA A 30 -1.41 4.09 10.78
CA ALA A 30 -2.64 3.36 11.07
C ALA A 30 -2.72 2.01 10.34
N GLN A 31 -2.23 1.92 9.10
CA GLN A 31 -2.14 0.66 8.35
C GLN A 31 -1.19 -0.34 9.03
N LEU A 32 -0.02 0.10 9.48
CA LEU A 32 0.94 -0.76 10.17
C LEU A 32 0.37 -1.24 11.52
N TYR A 33 -0.33 -0.37 12.24
CA TYR A 33 -1.07 -0.75 13.44
C TYR A 33 -2.16 -1.79 13.14
N ALA A 34 -3.00 -1.57 12.11
CA ALA A 34 -4.02 -2.53 11.68
C ALA A 34 -3.43 -3.88 11.24
N SER A 35 -2.23 -3.88 10.66
CA SER A 35 -1.51 -5.09 10.28
C SER A 35 -1.19 -6.00 11.46
N ARG A 36 -1.02 -5.47 12.68
CA ARG A 36 -0.84 -6.28 13.91
C ARG A 36 -2.03 -7.19 14.21
N TYR A 37 -3.20 -6.81 13.71
CA TYR A 37 -4.46 -7.55 13.85
C TYR A 37 -4.83 -8.34 12.58
N GLY A 38 -3.92 -8.43 11.60
CA GLY A 38 -4.19 -9.03 10.30
C GLY A 38 -5.18 -8.25 9.44
N LYS A 39 -5.37 -6.95 9.71
CA LYS A 39 -6.39 -6.09 9.06
C LYS A 39 -5.82 -4.97 8.21
N GLY A 40 -4.51 -4.93 7.97
CA GLY A 40 -3.85 -3.84 7.23
C GLY A 40 -4.41 -3.62 5.81
N GLU A 41 -4.63 -4.69 5.06
CA GLU A 41 -5.15 -4.62 3.68
C GLU A 41 -6.60 -4.12 3.65
N VAL A 42 -7.49 -4.80 4.38
CA VAL A 42 -8.91 -4.39 4.44
C VAL A 42 -9.11 -2.99 5.03
N PHE A 43 -8.23 -2.56 5.95
CA PHE A 43 -8.21 -1.20 6.46
C PHE A 43 -7.89 -0.19 5.35
N MET A 44 -6.86 -0.45 4.54
CA MET A 44 -6.50 0.41 3.42
C MET A 44 -7.55 0.43 2.31
N ASP A 45 -8.25 -0.69 2.07
CA ASP A 45 -9.39 -0.71 1.15
C ASP A 45 -10.53 0.17 1.66
N ALA A 46 -10.90 0.04 2.95
CA ALA A 46 -11.92 0.87 3.57
C ALA A 46 -11.54 2.36 3.53
N LEU A 47 -10.30 2.68 3.88
CA LEU A 47 -9.77 4.04 3.85
C LEU A 47 -9.69 4.59 2.41
N GLY A 48 -9.29 3.75 1.46
CA GLY A 48 -9.24 4.07 0.04
C GLY A 48 -10.62 4.43 -0.51
N GLY A 49 -11.65 3.65 -0.22
CA GLY A 49 -13.03 3.97 -0.62
C GLY A 49 -13.52 5.28 0.00
N MET A 50 -13.16 5.59 1.24
CA MET A 50 -13.47 6.87 1.86
C MET A 50 -12.74 8.04 1.18
N HIS A 51 -11.46 7.86 0.84
CA HIS A 51 -10.63 8.88 0.22
C HIS A 51 -10.98 9.15 -1.22
N PHE A 52 -11.01 8.10 -2.03
CA PHE A 52 -11.17 8.21 -3.48
C PHE A 52 -12.62 8.39 -3.89
N GLU A 53 -13.61 7.84 -3.18
CA GLU A 53 -15.02 7.87 -3.64
C GLU A 53 -15.92 8.80 -2.84
N ARG A 54 -15.52 9.19 -1.63
CA ARG A 54 -16.39 9.93 -0.68
C ARG A 54 -15.80 11.26 -0.22
N ALA A 55 -14.71 11.69 -0.83
CA ALA A 55 -13.96 12.89 -0.50
C ALA A 55 -13.59 13.07 0.99
N LYS A 56 -13.41 11.96 1.72
CA LYS A 56 -12.91 11.98 3.10
C LYS A 56 -11.40 11.79 3.10
N SER A 57 -10.65 12.82 3.45
CA SER A 57 -9.18 12.75 3.39
C SER A 57 -8.61 11.64 4.26
N ALA A 58 -7.70 10.83 3.69
CA ALA A 58 -7.00 9.76 4.41
C ALA A 58 -5.99 10.29 5.44
N SER A 59 -5.75 11.60 5.48
CA SER A 59 -4.89 12.24 6.48
C SER A 59 -5.66 12.83 7.65
N GLU A 60 -6.99 12.80 7.61
CA GLU A 60 -7.84 13.31 8.68
C GLU A 60 -8.16 12.18 9.65
N ARG A 61 -7.93 12.45 10.93
CA ARG A 61 -8.10 11.48 12.01
C ARG A 61 -9.47 10.81 12.01
N GLY A 62 -10.54 11.59 11.81
CA GLY A 62 -11.90 11.05 11.74
C GLY A 62 -12.08 9.98 10.65
N THR A 63 -11.43 10.15 9.50
CA THR A 63 -11.47 9.16 8.40
C THR A 63 -10.73 7.87 8.78
N LEU A 64 -9.59 7.98 9.47
CA LEU A 64 -8.84 6.82 9.95
C LEU A 64 -9.66 6.00 10.95
N LEU A 65 -10.35 6.68 11.88
CA LEU A 65 -11.23 6.05 12.86
C LEU A 65 -12.45 5.40 12.21
N ASP A 66 -13.07 6.06 11.22
CA ASP A 66 -14.18 5.49 10.46
C ASP A 66 -13.73 4.21 9.71
N ALA A 67 -12.53 4.22 9.10
CA ALA A 67 -11.99 3.06 8.40
C ALA A 67 -11.65 1.90 9.36
N CYS A 68 -11.10 2.23 10.54
CA CYS A 68 -10.84 1.29 11.63
C CYS A 68 -12.13 0.57 12.07
N GLU A 69 -13.17 1.33 12.34
CA GLU A 69 -14.48 0.80 12.73
C GLU A 69 -15.11 -0.05 11.62
N ALA A 70 -15.01 0.39 10.35
CA ALA A 70 -15.56 -0.32 9.19
C ALA A 70 -14.97 -1.74 9.02
N VAL A 71 -13.72 -1.97 9.46
CA VAL A 71 -13.09 -3.29 9.43
C VAL A 71 -13.23 -4.05 10.75
N GLY A 72 -14.06 -3.56 11.67
CA GLY A 72 -14.33 -4.18 12.98
C GLY A 72 -13.14 -4.13 13.93
N MET A 73 -12.32 -3.09 13.87
CA MET A 73 -11.34 -2.78 14.90
C MET A 73 -11.93 -1.82 15.94
N ASP A 74 -11.34 -1.78 17.13
CA ASP A 74 -11.75 -0.89 18.21
C ASP A 74 -11.35 0.56 17.89
N ARG A 75 -12.38 1.40 17.69
CA ARG A 75 -12.23 2.81 17.37
C ARG A 75 -11.53 3.59 18.48
N ASP A 76 -11.91 3.36 19.73
CA ASP A 76 -11.37 4.09 20.88
C ASP A 76 -9.92 3.68 21.13
N ALA A 77 -9.58 2.41 20.91
CA ALA A 77 -8.20 1.95 20.98
C ALA A 77 -7.32 2.55 19.88
N MET A 78 -7.81 2.64 18.64
CA MET A 78 -7.10 3.33 17.55
C MET A 78 -6.96 4.82 17.85
N ASP A 79 -8.00 5.46 18.37
CA ASP A 79 -7.98 6.88 18.73
C ASP A 79 -6.92 7.14 19.80
N ALA A 80 -6.95 6.41 20.91
CA ALA A 80 -5.93 6.51 21.95
C ALA A 80 -4.51 6.21 21.43
N TRP A 81 -4.37 5.27 20.49
CA TRP A 81 -3.08 4.95 19.88
C TRP A 81 -2.55 6.08 18.99
N LEU A 82 -3.41 6.73 18.23
CA LEU A 82 -3.07 7.87 17.35
C LEU A 82 -2.60 9.10 18.13
N ASP A 83 -2.77 9.16 19.45
CA ASP A 83 -2.18 10.20 20.30
C ASP A 83 -0.67 10.02 20.52
N GLY A 84 -0.15 8.82 20.27
CA GLY A 84 1.27 8.52 20.31
C GLY A 84 1.99 8.76 18.99
N ASP A 85 3.30 8.52 18.99
CA ASP A 85 4.21 8.63 17.83
C ASP A 85 4.70 7.26 17.32
N GLU A 86 4.20 6.16 17.90
CA GLU A 86 4.58 4.80 17.53
C GLU A 86 4.46 4.57 16.01
N LEU A 87 5.43 3.86 15.42
CA LEU A 87 5.56 3.58 13.98
C LEU A 87 5.92 4.80 13.11
N GLY A 88 6.08 6.00 13.68
CA GLY A 88 6.48 7.19 12.95
C GLY A 88 7.83 7.03 12.25
N ASP A 89 8.85 6.57 12.98
CA ASP A 89 10.20 6.34 12.43
C ASP A 89 10.20 5.30 11.30
N GLU A 90 9.39 4.24 11.43
CA GLU A 90 9.27 3.19 10.41
C GLU A 90 8.68 3.73 9.11
N VAL A 91 7.63 4.55 9.20
CA VAL A 91 7.01 5.20 8.04
C VAL A 91 7.98 6.18 7.38
N TRP A 92 8.74 6.95 8.16
CA TRP A 92 9.75 7.86 7.61
C TRP A 92 10.93 7.14 6.97
N ALA A 93 11.40 6.05 7.55
CA ALA A 93 12.43 5.19 6.94
C ALA A 93 11.97 4.66 5.58
N SER A 94 10.69 4.27 5.46
CA SER A 94 10.09 3.87 4.19
C SER A 94 10.02 5.03 3.19
N TYR A 95 9.52 6.21 3.58
CA TYR A 95 9.39 7.36 2.66
C TYR A 95 10.74 7.97 2.22
N GLY A 96 11.75 7.92 3.08
CA GLY A 96 13.03 8.58 2.85
C GLY A 96 14.08 7.65 2.28
N ASP A 97 14.61 6.77 3.12
CA ASP A 97 15.83 6.03 2.82
C ASP A 97 15.56 4.88 1.87
N ALA A 98 14.50 4.10 2.09
CA ALA A 98 14.18 2.97 1.23
C ALA A 98 13.85 3.41 -0.22
N ILE A 99 12.99 4.42 -0.39
CA ILE A 99 12.62 4.93 -1.74
C ILE A 99 13.86 5.46 -2.48
N ARG A 100 14.71 6.24 -1.80
CA ARG A 100 15.90 6.85 -2.41
C ARG A 100 16.97 5.81 -2.74
N GLU A 101 17.28 4.92 -1.80
CA GLU A 101 18.30 3.87 -1.99
C GLU A 101 17.92 2.88 -3.09
N LEU A 102 16.62 2.60 -3.23
CA LEU A 102 16.11 1.65 -4.21
C LEU A 102 15.75 2.27 -5.55
N GLY A 103 15.92 3.59 -5.72
CA GLY A 103 15.60 4.28 -6.96
C GLY A 103 14.12 4.20 -7.32
N ILE A 104 13.23 4.18 -6.31
CA ILE A 104 11.78 4.10 -6.53
C ILE A 104 11.28 5.48 -6.91
N HIS A 105 10.78 5.63 -8.13
CA HIS A 105 10.32 6.91 -8.67
C HIS A 105 8.80 7.00 -8.86
N SER A 106 8.08 5.89 -8.68
CA SER A 106 6.62 5.85 -8.76
C SER A 106 6.04 4.69 -7.97
N ILE A 107 4.77 4.85 -7.57
CA ILE A 107 3.94 3.80 -6.97
C ILE A 107 2.72 3.52 -7.86
N PRO A 108 2.12 2.32 -7.80
CA PRO A 108 2.57 1.14 -7.06
C PRO A 108 3.84 0.53 -7.66
N LEU A 109 4.63 -0.15 -6.81
CA LEU A 109 5.80 -0.94 -7.21
C LEU A 109 5.63 -2.34 -6.62
N PHE A 110 5.78 -3.36 -7.45
CA PHE A 110 5.79 -4.75 -7.01
C PHE A 110 7.21 -5.30 -7.14
N ILE A 111 7.68 -5.98 -6.10
CA ILE A 111 8.98 -6.65 -6.08
C ILE A 111 8.77 -8.10 -5.67
N PHE A 112 9.21 -9.02 -6.52
CA PHE A 112 9.18 -10.45 -6.26
C PHE A 112 10.60 -10.96 -6.07
N SER A 113 10.79 -11.90 -5.14
CA SER A 113 12.05 -12.61 -4.95
C SER A 113 11.77 -14.11 -4.91
N LEU A 114 12.66 -14.89 -5.51
CA LEU A 114 12.62 -16.35 -5.42
C LEU A 114 13.15 -16.84 -4.07
N GLU A 115 13.95 -16.02 -3.41
CA GLU A 115 14.49 -16.32 -2.10
C GLU A 115 13.51 -15.86 -1.01
N LYS A 116 13.26 -16.74 -0.03
CA LYS A 116 12.31 -16.49 1.06
C LYS A 116 12.54 -15.14 1.77
N ASP A 117 13.80 -14.77 1.95
CA ASP A 117 14.22 -13.53 2.62
C ASP A 117 15.11 -12.64 1.73
N GLY A 118 15.10 -12.89 0.42
CA GLY A 118 15.89 -12.14 -0.53
C GLY A 118 15.24 -10.86 -1.04
N GLY A 119 15.90 -10.29 -2.04
CA GLY A 119 15.48 -9.07 -2.70
C GLY A 119 15.90 -7.78 -2.02
N PRO A 120 15.67 -6.65 -2.70
CA PRO A 120 16.27 -5.35 -2.37
C PRO A 120 15.79 -4.76 -1.04
N LEU A 121 14.60 -5.15 -0.58
CA LEU A 121 13.99 -4.68 0.68
C LEU A 121 14.34 -5.56 1.89
N ARG A 122 15.09 -6.65 1.71
CA ARG A 122 15.45 -7.60 2.77
C ARG A 122 16.96 -7.87 2.77
N GLN A 123 17.38 -9.14 2.67
CA GLN A 123 18.80 -9.52 2.74
C GLN A 123 19.62 -9.13 1.51
N ARG A 124 19.00 -8.55 0.47
CA ARG A 124 19.66 -8.15 -0.80
C ARG A 124 20.38 -9.32 -1.49
N VAL A 125 19.83 -10.52 -1.32
CA VAL A 125 20.29 -11.76 -1.97
C VAL A 125 19.27 -12.26 -2.99
N GLY A 126 19.73 -13.10 -3.91
CA GLY A 126 18.88 -13.77 -4.90
C GLY A 126 18.46 -12.87 -6.06
N LYS A 127 17.78 -13.50 -7.03
CA LYS A 127 17.17 -12.78 -8.16
C LYS A 127 15.86 -12.13 -7.71
N SER A 128 15.66 -10.90 -8.15
CA SER A 128 14.41 -10.16 -7.96
C SER A 128 13.85 -9.64 -9.27
N PHE A 129 12.53 -9.52 -9.30
CA PHE A 129 11.75 -9.06 -10.45
C PHE A 129 10.90 -7.88 -10.00
N THR A 130 10.87 -6.84 -10.81
CA THR A 130 10.20 -5.58 -10.45
C THR A 130 9.17 -5.19 -11.50
N HIS A 131 7.96 -4.82 -11.06
CA HIS A 131 6.93 -4.24 -11.92
C HIS A 131 6.59 -2.83 -11.44
N ASN A 132 6.83 -1.83 -12.31
CA ASN A 132 6.56 -0.43 -12.01
C ASN A 132 5.16 -0.02 -12.49
N GLY A 133 4.40 0.61 -11.60
CA GLY A 133 3.12 1.26 -11.88
C GLY A 133 1.92 0.32 -11.88
N SER A 134 0.75 0.93 -12.02
CA SER A 134 -0.54 0.24 -12.20
C SER A 134 -0.73 -0.21 -13.66
N GLY A 135 0.29 -0.85 -14.23
CA GLY A 135 0.45 -1.11 -15.66
C GLY A 135 -0.52 -2.16 -16.24
N SER A 136 -0.14 -2.72 -17.38
CA SER A 136 -0.91 -3.78 -18.07
C SER A 136 -0.94 -5.06 -17.23
N ALA A 137 -2.13 -5.62 -17.00
CA ALA A 137 -2.28 -6.94 -16.37
C ALA A 137 -1.46 -8.01 -17.09
N ALA A 138 -1.37 -7.96 -18.41
CA ALA A 138 -0.54 -8.89 -19.19
C ALA A 138 0.96 -8.72 -18.92
N ALA A 139 1.43 -7.49 -18.71
CA ALA A 139 2.84 -7.24 -18.35
C ALA A 139 3.13 -7.65 -16.90
N PHE A 140 2.14 -7.58 -16.02
CA PHE A 140 2.23 -8.10 -14.67
C PHE A 140 2.25 -9.63 -14.66
N GLU A 141 1.42 -10.28 -15.48
CA GLU A 141 1.38 -11.74 -15.64
C GLU A 141 2.69 -12.29 -16.24
N ALA A 142 3.22 -11.66 -17.29
CA ALA A 142 4.49 -12.05 -17.92
C ALA A 142 5.67 -12.04 -16.93
N LEU A 143 5.64 -11.20 -15.90
CA LEU A 143 6.66 -11.20 -14.85
C LEU A 143 6.66 -12.51 -14.06
N PHE A 144 5.49 -13.10 -13.80
CA PHE A 144 5.42 -14.39 -13.11
C PHE A 144 5.92 -15.52 -13.99
N GLU A 145 5.67 -15.47 -15.30
CA GLU A 145 6.25 -16.42 -16.24
C GLU A 145 7.78 -16.35 -16.22
N GLU A 146 8.36 -15.14 -16.27
CA GLU A 146 9.81 -14.95 -16.18
C GLU A 146 10.37 -15.44 -14.84
N ALA A 147 9.69 -15.13 -13.74
CA ALA A 147 10.10 -15.57 -12.40
C ALA A 147 10.06 -17.10 -12.26
N TYR A 148 9.02 -17.72 -12.83
CA TYR A 148 8.85 -19.16 -12.84
C TYR A 148 9.94 -19.85 -13.67
N GLU A 149 10.22 -19.38 -14.89
CA GLU A 149 11.31 -19.92 -15.72
C GLU A 149 12.67 -19.82 -15.02
N ALA A 150 12.93 -18.68 -14.36
CA ALA A 150 14.16 -18.47 -13.61
C ALA A 150 14.28 -19.32 -12.33
N SER A 151 13.16 -19.83 -11.81
CA SER A 151 13.16 -20.68 -10.61
C SER A 151 13.70 -22.08 -10.87
N GLY A 152 13.71 -22.53 -12.14
CA GLY A 152 14.10 -23.88 -12.52
C GLY A 152 13.14 -24.97 -12.04
N LEU A 153 11.94 -24.61 -11.56
CA LEU A 153 10.89 -25.56 -11.23
C LEU A 153 10.31 -26.18 -12.52
N GLU A 154 10.11 -27.50 -12.52
CA GLU A 154 9.41 -28.19 -13.61
C GLU A 154 7.90 -27.91 -13.55
N ARG A 155 7.24 -27.91 -14.72
CA ARG A 155 5.79 -27.68 -14.88
C ARG A 155 4.94 -28.88 -14.48
#